data_AF-A0A9X8QHI7-F1
#
_entry.id   AF-A0A9X8QHI7-F1
#
_cell.length_a   1.000
_cell.length_b   1.000
_cell.length_c   1.000
_cell.angle_alpha   90.00
_cell.angle_beta   90.00
_cell.angle_gamma   90.00
#
_symmetry.space_group_name_H-M   'P 1'
#
loop_
_entity.id
_entity.type
_entity.pdbx_description
1 polymer ?
#
loop_
_entity_poly.entity_id
_entity_poly.type
_entity_poly.pdbx_seq_one_letter_code
_entity_poly.pdbx_strand_id
1 'polypeptide(L)'
;MRLPTLLSRPLLNALAFATLALGSHAALAAEPSTATPIAVSQVNTSVTSSINDFTNEDWQNGVYRKAAGFSIPATQTNQNAFKPGAKVLLATGAIVAVKQVQVGDKNMAVWVEGPLLDGSAVGYPRRLTVGLNGGDPVPPKVVPQEEFSTRINNLTNEDWLKGVYRKAAGFSIPVTTMNRKGFKPGAIVRLGDGQELLVKSAQVVGTSMAVFLESPVLNPDLVGYPKRLRFIAPAP
;
A
#
# COMPACT_ATOMS: atom_id res chain seq x y z
N MET A 1 -3.11 -15.93 -71.04
CA MET A 1 -3.96 -14.74 -71.31
C MET A 1 -3.85 -13.82 -70.10
N ARG A 2 -2.87 -12.90 -70.07
CA ARG A 2 -2.93 -11.48 -70.47
C ARG A 2 -3.84 -10.60 -69.58
N LEU A 3 -3.18 -9.81 -68.72
CA LEU A 3 -3.65 -8.53 -68.16
C LEU A 3 -3.98 -7.54 -69.30
N PRO A 4 -4.88 -6.55 -69.07
CA PRO A 4 -4.45 -5.22 -68.60
C PRO A 4 -5.41 -4.61 -67.54
N THR A 5 -5.01 -3.76 -66.59
CA THR A 5 -4.46 -2.37 -66.61
C THR A 5 -5.49 -1.24 -66.89
N LEU A 6 -5.41 -0.22 -66.03
CA LEU A 6 -5.67 1.23 -66.20
C LEU A 6 -7.02 1.86 -65.79
N LEU A 7 -6.87 2.77 -64.82
CA LEU A 7 -7.31 4.17 -64.75
C LEU A 7 -8.74 4.56 -65.15
N SER A 8 -9.35 5.37 -64.27
CA SER A 8 -9.99 6.62 -64.69
C SER A 8 -10.00 7.66 -63.56
N ARG A 9 -9.20 8.72 -63.74
CA ARG A 9 -9.55 10.10 -63.36
C ARG A 9 -10.09 10.75 -64.65
N PRO A 10 -11.17 11.54 -64.62
CA PRO A 10 -11.03 13.00 -64.54
C PRO A 10 -12.25 13.64 -63.79
N LEU A 11 -12.50 14.94 -63.61
CA LEU A 11 -12.14 16.19 -64.27
C LEU A 11 -12.53 17.35 -63.31
N LEU A 12 -11.83 18.48 -63.43
CA LEU A 12 -12.21 19.76 -62.84
C LEU A 12 -13.60 20.20 -63.33
N ASN A 13 -14.36 20.87 -62.47
CA ASN A 13 -15.38 21.81 -62.92
C ASN A 13 -15.06 23.18 -62.31
N ALA A 14 -14.70 24.11 -63.18
CA ALA A 14 -14.51 25.52 -62.89
C ALA A 14 -15.82 26.27 -63.11
N LEU A 15 -16.18 27.19 -62.23
CA LEU A 15 -16.95 28.38 -62.62
C LEU A 15 -16.59 29.52 -61.67
N ALA A 16 -16.03 30.58 -62.25
CA ALA A 16 -15.75 31.86 -61.61
C ALA A 16 -17.04 32.69 -61.49
N PHE A 17 -17.10 33.66 -60.59
CA PHE A 17 -17.51 35.05 -60.85
C PHE A 17 -17.16 35.94 -59.65
N ALA A 18 -16.69 37.15 -59.97
CA ALA A 18 -16.16 38.16 -59.06
C ALA A 18 -17.25 38.96 -58.34
N THR A 19 -16.91 39.54 -57.18
CA THR A 19 -17.28 40.92 -56.80
C THR A 19 -16.55 41.35 -55.52
N LEU A 20 -15.86 42.50 -55.58
CA LEU A 20 -15.38 43.25 -54.41
C LEU A 20 -16.55 44.04 -53.80
N ALA A 21 -16.68 44.03 -52.48
CA ALA A 21 -17.29 45.11 -51.71
C ALA A 21 -16.61 45.21 -50.33
N LEU A 22 -16.11 46.41 -50.01
CA LEU A 22 -15.56 46.80 -48.71
C LEU A 22 -16.67 46.75 -47.64
N GLY A 23 -16.34 46.25 -46.44
CA GLY A 23 -17.21 46.35 -45.28
C GLY A 23 -16.61 45.68 -44.05
N SER A 24 -15.82 46.45 -43.28
CA SER A 24 -15.23 46.05 -42.01
C SER A 24 -16.31 45.74 -40.97
N HIS A 25 -16.46 44.47 -40.58
CA HIS A 25 -17.06 44.08 -39.31
C HIS A 25 -16.28 42.88 -38.76
N ALA A 26 -15.67 43.05 -37.58
CA ALA A 26 -14.94 42.01 -36.89
C ALA A 26 -15.91 40.91 -36.43
N ALA A 27 -15.81 39.74 -37.07
CA ALA A 27 -16.45 38.52 -36.60
C ALA A 27 -15.42 37.70 -35.81
N LEU A 28 -15.67 37.50 -34.52
CA LEU A 28 -14.97 36.49 -33.72
C LEU A 28 -15.20 35.11 -34.36
N ALA A 29 -14.17 34.57 -35.01
CA ALA A 29 -14.15 33.18 -35.44
C ALA A 29 -13.97 32.30 -34.20
N ALA A 30 -14.99 31.51 -33.88
CA ALA A 30 -14.87 30.38 -32.97
C ALA A 30 -13.95 29.33 -33.62
N GLU A 31 -12.82 29.05 -32.97
CA GLU A 31 -11.92 27.96 -33.36
C GLU A 31 -12.59 26.60 -33.10
N PRO A 32 -12.42 25.62 -34.00
CA PRO A 32 -12.92 24.27 -33.77
C PRO A 32 -12.11 23.63 -32.62
N SER A 33 -12.79 23.40 -31.50
CA SER A 33 -12.24 22.65 -30.36
C SER A 33 -11.96 21.22 -30.79
N THR A 34 -10.69 20.92 -31.02
CA THR A 34 -10.19 19.56 -31.17
C THR A 34 -10.50 18.81 -29.87
N ALA A 35 -11.46 17.89 -29.93
CA ALA A 35 -11.79 17.04 -28.78
C ALA A 35 -10.61 16.12 -28.50
N THR A 36 -9.83 16.45 -27.47
CA THR A 36 -8.84 15.55 -26.87
C THR A 36 -9.54 14.27 -26.44
N PRO A 37 -9.05 13.06 -26.77
CA PRO A 37 -9.62 11.84 -26.21
C PRO A 37 -9.49 11.92 -24.69
N ILE A 38 -10.64 11.89 -24.00
CA ILE A 38 -10.71 11.77 -22.55
C ILE A 38 -10.10 10.41 -22.21
N ALA A 39 -8.90 10.42 -21.65
CA ALA A 39 -8.35 9.25 -20.99
C ALA A 39 -9.33 8.86 -19.88
N VAL A 40 -9.97 7.70 -20.04
CA VAL A 40 -10.79 7.11 -19.00
C VAL A 40 -9.84 6.84 -17.84
N SER A 41 -9.94 7.63 -16.77
CA SER A 41 -9.23 7.38 -15.51
C SER A 41 -9.75 6.05 -14.97
N GLN A 42 -9.12 4.94 -15.38
CA GLN A 42 -9.38 3.65 -14.78
C GLN A 42 -8.88 3.75 -13.33
N VAL A 43 -9.82 3.76 -12.38
CA VAL A 43 -9.51 3.63 -10.96
C VAL A 43 -8.93 2.23 -10.77
N ASN A 44 -7.63 2.07 -10.97
CA ASN A 44 -6.90 0.83 -10.76
C ASN A 44 -6.85 0.57 -9.25
N THR A 45 -7.89 -0.05 -8.73
CA THR A 45 -7.91 -0.56 -7.36
C THR A 45 -6.92 -1.72 -7.28
N SER A 46 -6.02 -1.70 -6.29
CA SER A 46 -5.07 -2.79 -6.05
C SER A 46 -5.39 -3.47 -4.72
N VAL A 47 -5.04 -4.75 -4.59
CA VAL A 47 -5.22 -5.53 -3.36
C VAL A 47 -3.85 -5.89 -2.81
N THR A 48 -3.63 -5.67 -1.51
CA THR A 48 -2.41 -6.07 -0.82
C THR A 48 -2.66 -7.30 0.06
N SER A 49 -1.86 -8.35 -0.11
CA SER A 49 -1.89 -9.56 0.74
C SER A 49 -0.60 -9.68 1.57
N SER A 50 -0.73 -10.22 2.78
CA SER A 50 0.40 -10.86 3.47
C SER A 50 0.81 -12.17 2.76
N ILE A 51 2.02 -12.63 3.06
CA ILE A 51 2.54 -13.96 2.70
C ILE A 51 2.46 -14.84 3.94
N ASN A 52 2.11 -16.12 3.80
CA ASN A 52 2.10 -17.06 4.92
C ASN A 52 3.53 -17.36 5.38
N ASP A 53 3.78 -17.45 6.69
CA ASP A 53 5.11 -17.73 7.25
C ASP A 53 5.47 -19.22 7.23
N PHE A 54 5.41 -19.85 6.05
CA PHE A 54 5.79 -21.25 5.89
C PHE A 54 7.28 -21.38 5.61
N THR A 55 7.99 -22.05 6.52
CA THR A 55 9.41 -22.38 6.33
C THR A 55 9.64 -23.86 6.61
N ASN A 56 9.98 -24.61 5.56
CA ASN A 56 10.29 -26.04 5.60
C ASN A 56 11.11 -26.44 4.35
N GLU A 57 11.18 -27.74 4.03
CA GLU A 57 11.93 -28.25 2.87
C GLU A 57 11.43 -27.73 1.51
N ASP A 58 10.15 -27.37 1.42
CA ASP A 58 9.53 -26.86 0.20
C ASP A 58 9.39 -25.34 0.19
N TRP A 59 9.36 -24.72 1.37
CA TRP A 59 9.03 -23.30 1.53
C TRP A 59 10.11 -22.53 2.30
N GLN A 60 10.34 -21.28 1.92
CA GLN A 60 11.18 -20.32 2.64
C GLN A 60 10.40 -19.02 2.82
N ASN A 61 10.01 -18.68 4.05
CA ASN A 61 9.21 -17.48 4.34
C ASN A 61 7.95 -17.40 3.44
N GLY A 62 7.29 -18.53 3.19
CA GLY A 62 6.12 -18.63 2.32
C GLY A 62 6.41 -18.62 0.82
N VAL A 63 7.66 -18.53 0.39
CA VAL A 63 8.07 -18.66 -1.02
C VAL A 63 8.44 -20.10 -1.32
N TYR A 64 7.95 -20.62 -2.43
CA TYR A 64 8.25 -21.99 -2.82
C TYR A 64 9.65 -22.10 -3.40
N ARG A 65 10.40 -23.11 -2.96
CA ARG A 65 11.81 -23.27 -3.33
C ARG A 65 12.02 -23.82 -4.73
N LYS A 66 11.05 -24.55 -5.29
CA LYS A 66 11.21 -25.33 -6.54
C LYS A 66 10.60 -24.64 -7.78
N ALA A 67 9.81 -23.58 -7.59
CA ALA A 67 9.20 -22.81 -8.67
C ALA A 67 8.89 -21.38 -8.19
N ALA A 68 8.72 -20.45 -9.14
CA ALA A 68 8.40 -19.07 -8.85
C ALA A 68 6.98 -18.94 -8.30
N GLY A 69 6.83 -19.02 -6.98
CA GLY A 69 5.54 -18.87 -6.33
C GLY A 69 5.60 -18.66 -4.84
N PHE A 70 4.46 -18.28 -4.29
CA PHE A 70 4.31 -17.92 -2.89
C PHE A 70 2.95 -18.36 -2.35
N SER A 71 2.87 -18.52 -1.03
CA SER A 71 1.68 -18.92 -0.30
C SER A 71 1.05 -17.69 0.37
N ILE A 72 -0.25 -17.48 0.15
CA ILE A 72 -1.03 -16.40 0.79
C ILE A 72 -2.30 -16.96 1.45
N PRO A 73 -2.93 -16.24 2.39
CA PRO A 73 -4.22 -16.65 2.94
C PRO A 73 -5.28 -16.78 1.85
N ALA A 74 -6.10 -17.84 1.88
CA ALA A 74 -7.17 -18.07 0.91
C ALA A 74 -8.44 -17.23 1.22
N THR A 75 -8.29 -15.95 1.54
CA THR A 75 -9.44 -15.06 1.75
C THR A 75 -10.20 -14.84 0.45
N GLN A 76 -11.50 -14.53 0.54
CA GLN A 76 -12.30 -14.22 -0.65
C GLN A 76 -11.68 -13.07 -1.48
N THR A 77 -11.11 -12.07 -0.80
CA THR A 77 -10.41 -10.95 -1.44
C THR A 77 -9.20 -11.42 -2.25
N ASN A 78 -8.38 -12.31 -1.68
CA ASN A 78 -7.21 -12.84 -2.37
C ASN A 78 -7.59 -13.74 -3.53
N GLN A 79 -8.58 -14.62 -3.36
CA GLN A 79 -9.10 -15.47 -4.44
C GLN A 79 -9.67 -14.65 -5.61
N ASN A 80 -10.28 -13.50 -5.31
CA ASN A 80 -10.82 -12.61 -6.34
C ASN A 80 -9.73 -11.82 -7.08
N ALA A 81 -8.63 -11.50 -6.41
CA ALA A 81 -7.59 -10.61 -6.93
C ALA A 81 -6.44 -11.36 -7.61
N PHE A 82 -5.95 -12.44 -7.00
CA PHE A 82 -4.88 -13.27 -7.54
C PHE A 82 -5.47 -14.32 -8.46
N LYS A 83 -5.52 -14.00 -9.76
CA LYS A 83 -5.97 -14.90 -10.83
C LYS A 83 -4.94 -14.92 -11.96
N PRO A 84 -4.89 -15.98 -12.79
CA PRO A 84 -4.02 -15.99 -13.97
C PRO A 84 -4.14 -14.71 -14.81
N GLY A 85 -3.00 -14.15 -15.21
CA GLY A 85 -2.89 -12.89 -15.93
C GLY A 85 -2.85 -11.63 -15.05
N ALA A 86 -3.21 -11.72 -13.77
CA ALA A 86 -3.09 -10.58 -12.85
C ALA A 86 -1.62 -10.20 -12.64
N LYS A 87 -1.32 -8.90 -12.50
CA LYS A 87 0.05 -8.41 -12.29
C LYS A 87 0.29 -8.16 -10.81
N VAL A 88 1.36 -8.74 -10.29
CA VAL A 88 1.78 -8.68 -8.88
C VAL A 88 3.07 -7.90 -8.76
N LEU A 89 3.05 -6.86 -7.93
CA LEU A 89 4.22 -6.17 -7.45
C LEU A 89 4.81 -6.95 -6.28
N LEU A 90 6.02 -7.46 -6.50
CA LEU A 90 6.86 -8.10 -5.49
C LEU A 90 7.51 -7.04 -4.60
N ALA A 91 7.98 -7.46 -3.42
CA ALA A 91 8.63 -6.54 -2.49
C ALA A 91 9.98 -5.99 -2.98
N THR A 92 10.60 -6.65 -3.96
CA THR A 92 11.79 -6.16 -4.66
C THR A 92 11.49 -5.03 -5.65
N GLY A 93 10.22 -4.71 -5.88
CA GLY A 93 9.77 -3.73 -6.88
C GLY A 93 9.50 -4.34 -8.26
N ALA A 94 9.80 -5.62 -8.47
CA ALA A 94 9.50 -6.29 -9.73
C ALA A 94 7.99 -6.53 -9.90
N ILE A 95 7.48 -6.31 -11.11
CA ILE A 95 6.10 -6.65 -11.49
C ILE A 95 6.12 -7.92 -12.31
N VAL A 96 5.39 -8.93 -11.86
CA VAL A 96 5.31 -10.26 -12.49
C VAL A 96 3.86 -10.66 -12.71
N ALA A 97 3.58 -11.44 -13.75
CA ALA A 97 2.23 -11.93 -14.03
C ALA A 97 1.96 -13.23 -13.26
N VAL A 98 0.74 -13.40 -12.75
CA VAL A 98 0.27 -14.69 -12.20
C VAL A 98 0.08 -15.66 -13.36
N LYS A 99 0.73 -16.81 -13.26
CA LYS A 99 0.62 -17.93 -14.20
C LYS A 99 -0.53 -18.86 -13.82
N GLN A 100 -0.55 -19.27 -12.55
CA GLN A 100 -1.48 -20.26 -12.03
C GLN A 100 -1.75 -20.00 -10.56
N VAL A 101 -2.93 -20.41 -10.10
CA VAL A 101 -3.31 -20.36 -8.70
C VAL A 101 -3.87 -21.72 -8.28
N GLN A 102 -3.50 -22.18 -7.10
CA GLN A 102 -4.04 -23.37 -6.46
C GLN A 102 -4.63 -22.97 -5.11
N VAL A 103 -5.95 -23.08 -4.97
CA VAL A 103 -6.66 -22.76 -3.74
C VAL A 103 -6.79 -24.03 -2.90
N GLY A 104 -6.32 -23.99 -1.66
CA GLY A 104 -6.65 -24.97 -0.60
C GLY A 104 -7.59 -24.35 0.43
N ASP A 105 -7.80 -25.02 1.57
CA ASP A 105 -8.80 -24.60 2.56
C ASP A 105 -8.51 -23.22 3.18
N LYS A 106 -7.32 -23.05 3.79
CA LYS A 106 -6.93 -21.82 4.49
C LYS A 106 -5.90 -21.00 3.72
N ASN A 107 -5.22 -21.62 2.76
CA ASN A 107 -4.08 -21.06 2.05
C ASN A 107 -4.25 -21.29 0.56
N MET A 108 -3.69 -20.41 -0.26
CA MET A 108 -3.60 -20.57 -1.69
C MET A 108 -2.17 -20.35 -2.15
N ALA A 109 -1.69 -21.22 -3.04
CA ALA A 109 -0.41 -21.07 -3.71
C ALA A 109 -0.63 -20.28 -5.01
N VAL A 110 0.21 -19.28 -5.24
CA VAL A 110 0.19 -18.45 -6.44
C VAL A 110 1.53 -18.62 -7.14
N TRP A 111 1.48 -19.09 -8.38
CA TRP A 111 2.63 -19.24 -9.27
C TRP A 111 2.68 -18.05 -10.22
N VAL A 112 3.86 -17.47 -10.38
CA VAL A 112 4.09 -16.29 -11.22
C VAL A 112 5.06 -16.63 -12.36
N GLU A 113 5.01 -15.83 -13.41
CA GLU A 113 5.99 -15.88 -14.48
C GLU A 113 7.35 -15.35 -14.00
N GLY A 114 8.43 -15.92 -14.55
CA GLY A 114 9.80 -15.49 -14.27
C GLY A 114 10.64 -16.51 -13.49
N PRO A 115 11.84 -16.09 -13.03
CA PRO A 115 12.78 -16.95 -12.33
C PRO A 115 12.29 -17.30 -10.92
N LEU A 116 12.99 -18.26 -10.28
CA LEU A 116 12.80 -18.55 -8.86
C LEU A 116 12.89 -17.28 -8.01
N LEU A 117 12.02 -17.21 -7.02
CA LEU A 117 11.95 -16.09 -6.08
C LEU A 117 12.84 -16.39 -4.88
N ASP A 118 13.55 -15.37 -4.38
CA ASP A 118 14.29 -15.47 -3.13
C ASP A 118 13.37 -15.22 -1.93
N GLY A 119 13.13 -16.25 -1.13
CA GLY A 119 12.30 -16.18 0.08
C GLY A 119 12.78 -15.16 1.10
N SER A 120 14.08 -14.84 1.12
CA SER A 120 14.67 -13.83 1.99
C SER A 120 14.42 -12.40 1.49
N ALA A 121 14.22 -12.23 0.18
CA ALA A 121 14.01 -10.93 -0.46
C ALA A 121 12.52 -10.59 -0.67
N VAL A 122 11.67 -11.58 -0.97
CA VAL A 122 10.25 -11.35 -1.27
C VAL A 122 9.27 -11.96 -0.26
N GLY A 123 9.70 -12.96 0.51
CA GLY A 123 8.85 -13.70 1.43
C GLY A 123 8.42 -12.93 2.68
N TYR A 124 7.66 -13.60 3.54
CA TYR A 124 7.24 -13.10 4.86
C TYR A 124 8.42 -12.45 5.63
N PRO A 125 8.21 -11.34 6.36
CA PRO A 125 6.94 -10.63 6.60
C PRO A 125 6.56 -9.62 5.51
N ARG A 126 7.18 -9.66 4.33
CA ARG A 126 6.84 -8.72 3.25
C ARG A 126 5.47 -9.01 2.65
N ARG A 127 4.94 -8.00 1.96
CA ARG A 127 3.59 -8.02 1.37
C ARG A 127 3.67 -7.89 -0.14
N LEU A 128 2.64 -8.41 -0.79
CA LEU A 128 2.48 -8.39 -2.23
C LEU A 128 1.30 -7.52 -2.59
N THR A 129 1.37 -6.83 -3.73
CA THR A 129 0.25 -6.03 -4.23
C THR A 129 -0.12 -6.46 -5.63
N VAL A 130 -1.39 -6.78 -5.85
CA VAL A 130 -1.92 -7.21 -7.14
C VAL A 130 -2.85 -6.15 -7.70
N GLY A 131 -2.68 -5.84 -9.00
CA GLY A 131 -3.59 -4.94 -9.71
C GLY A 131 -4.89 -5.66 -10.04
N LEU A 132 -6.03 -4.97 -9.89
CA LEU A 132 -7.33 -5.50 -10.30
C LEU A 132 -7.63 -5.18 -11.76
N ASN A 133 -8.51 -5.98 -12.37
CA ASN A 133 -9.02 -5.79 -13.73
C ASN A 133 -7.93 -5.67 -14.82
N GLY A 134 -6.81 -6.38 -14.66
CA GLY A 134 -5.68 -6.34 -15.60
C GLY A 134 -4.86 -5.06 -15.55
N GLY A 135 -5.17 -4.14 -14.64
CA GLY A 135 -4.36 -2.96 -14.36
C GLY A 135 -3.02 -3.32 -13.73
N ASP A 136 -2.03 -2.46 -13.91
CA ASP A 136 -0.78 -2.60 -13.16
C ASP A 136 -1.05 -2.43 -11.66
N PRO A 137 -0.36 -3.22 -10.80
CA PRO A 137 -0.44 -3.03 -9.37
C PRO A 137 0.07 -1.63 -9.05
N VAL A 138 -0.78 -0.83 -8.44
CA VAL A 138 -0.36 0.43 -7.85
C VAL A 138 0.36 0.04 -6.57
N PRO A 139 1.67 0.34 -6.41
CA PRO A 139 2.33 0.13 -5.14
C PRO A 139 1.44 0.73 -4.05
N PRO A 140 1.20 0.02 -2.94
CA PRO A 140 0.52 0.64 -1.82
C PRO A 140 1.33 1.90 -1.56
N LYS A 141 0.66 3.06 -1.59
CA LYS A 141 1.33 4.34 -1.31
C LYS A 141 2.20 4.04 -0.10
N VAL A 142 3.52 4.25 -0.22
CA VAL A 142 4.39 4.29 0.95
C VAL A 142 3.87 5.51 1.70
N VAL A 143 2.78 5.31 2.45
CA VAL A 143 2.46 6.16 3.57
C VAL A 143 3.72 5.97 4.39
N PRO A 144 4.50 7.03 4.65
CA PRO A 144 5.52 6.96 5.68
C PRO A 144 4.87 6.20 6.82
N GLN A 145 5.41 5.02 7.15
CA GLN A 145 4.96 4.19 8.26
C GLN A 145 4.57 5.16 9.37
N GLU A 146 3.27 5.30 9.70
CA GLU A 146 2.70 6.53 10.29
C GLU A 146 3.40 6.85 11.62
N GLU A 147 4.61 7.41 11.56
CA GLU A 147 5.43 7.71 12.72
C GLU A 147 4.82 8.96 13.29
N PHE A 148 4.10 8.78 14.38
CA PHE A 148 3.55 9.90 15.11
C PHE A 148 4.05 9.85 16.53
N SER A 149 4.25 11.04 17.09
CA SER A 149 4.63 11.20 18.48
C SER A 149 3.43 11.67 19.28
N THR A 150 3.19 11.04 20.42
CA THR A 150 2.25 11.53 21.41
C THR A 150 2.99 12.11 22.60
N ARG A 151 2.40 13.14 23.20
CA ARG A 151 2.77 13.54 24.55
C ARG A 151 2.45 12.42 25.55
N ILE A 152 3.28 12.30 26.58
CA ILE A 152 2.99 11.53 27.79
C ILE A 152 2.20 12.45 28.73
N ASN A 153 1.18 11.93 29.41
CA ASN A 153 0.44 12.69 30.41
C ASN A 153 1.36 12.98 31.60
N ASN A 154 1.35 14.20 32.15
CA ASN A 154 2.08 14.51 33.38
C ASN A 154 1.31 14.00 34.63
N LEU A 155 1.05 12.69 34.68
CA LEU A 155 0.34 12.04 35.76
C LEU A 155 1.34 11.57 36.82
N THR A 156 1.22 12.08 38.04
CA THR A 156 2.05 11.65 39.18
C THR A 156 1.16 11.38 40.39
N ASN A 157 1.21 10.16 40.89
CA ASN A 157 0.52 9.68 42.10
C ASN A 157 1.25 8.42 42.65
N GLU A 158 0.58 7.63 43.49
CA GLU A 158 1.14 6.41 44.08
C GLU A 158 1.54 5.34 43.04
N ASP A 159 0.84 5.29 41.91
CA ASP A 159 1.04 4.29 40.86
C ASP A 159 1.82 4.83 39.66
N TRP A 160 1.84 6.15 39.47
CA TRP A 160 2.41 6.82 38.30
C TRP A 160 3.44 7.87 38.70
N LEU A 161 4.52 8.00 37.92
CA LEU A 161 5.49 9.08 38.04
C LEU A 161 5.77 9.64 36.66
N LYS A 162 5.54 10.94 36.44
CA LYS A 162 5.75 11.58 35.12
C LYS A 162 5.05 10.83 33.97
N GLY A 163 3.89 10.25 34.24
CA GLY A 163 3.13 9.44 33.29
C GLY A 163 3.68 8.04 33.03
N VAL A 164 4.71 7.59 33.75
CA VAL A 164 5.25 6.22 33.70
C VAL A 164 4.70 5.42 34.88
N TYR A 165 4.23 4.21 34.61
CA TYR A 165 3.70 3.33 35.63
C TYR A 165 4.84 2.76 36.47
N ARG A 166 4.70 2.79 37.80
CA ARG A 166 5.80 2.43 38.72
C ARG A 166 6.02 0.91 38.84
N LYS A 167 5.01 0.10 38.51
CA LYS A 167 5.02 -1.36 38.74
C LYS A 167 5.28 -2.20 37.48
N ALA A 168 5.28 -1.59 36.29
CA ALA A 168 5.55 -2.24 35.01
C ALA A 168 5.97 -1.19 33.97
N ALA A 169 6.43 -1.63 32.79
CA ALA A 169 6.75 -0.74 31.66
C ALA A 169 5.49 -0.10 31.05
N GLY A 170 4.85 0.84 31.76
CA GLY A 170 3.60 1.47 31.34
C GLY A 170 3.75 2.97 31.10
N PHE A 171 3.05 3.50 30.09
CA PHE A 171 2.89 4.93 29.84
C PHE A 171 1.41 5.33 29.89
N SER A 172 1.12 6.48 30.48
CA SER A 172 -0.16 7.17 30.39
C SER A 172 -0.10 8.21 29.28
N ILE A 173 -0.93 8.07 28.26
CA ILE A 173 -1.01 8.98 27.11
C ILE A 173 -2.46 9.47 26.91
N PRO A 174 -2.70 10.60 26.23
CA PRO A 174 -4.05 11.09 26.02
C PRO A 174 -4.85 10.16 25.11
N VAL A 175 -6.16 10.08 25.34
CA VAL A 175 -7.07 9.33 24.47
C VAL A 175 -7.34 10.15 23.20
N THR A 176 -6.66 9.81 22.11
CA THR A 176 -6.91 10.37 20.77
C THR A 176 -7.24 9.24 19.79
N THR A 177 -7.90 9.57 18.69
CA THR A 177 -8.17 8.59 17.62
C THR A 177 -6.88 7.98 17.07
N MET A 178 -5.82 8.79 16.95
CA MET A 178 -4.50 8.34 16.51
C MET A 178 -3.84 7.39 17.53
N ASN A 179 -3.87 7.74 18.82
CA ASN A 179 -3.28 6.91 19.87
C ASN A 179 -4.00 5.55 19.99
N ARG A 180 -5.33 5.53 19.93
CA ARG A 180 -6.13 4.28 19.94
C ARG A 180 -5.87 3.40 18.73
N LYS A 181 -5.58 4.00 17.57
CA LYS A 181 -5.28 3.27 16.34
C LYS A 181 -3.88 2.66 16.39
N GLY A 182 -2.88 3.45 16.80
CA GLY A 182 -1.47 3.07 16.73
C GLY A 182 -0.95 2.25 17.91
N PHE A 183 -1.24 2.64 19.15
CA PHE A 183 -0.71 1.94 20.33
C PHE A 183 -1.61 0.75 20.71
N LYS A 184 -1.43 -0.36 20.00
CA LYS A 184 -2.11 -1.64 20.22
C LYS A 184 -1.09 -2.76 20.45
N PRO A 185 -1.47 -3.90 21.05
CA PRO A 185 -0.58 -5.05 21.19
C PRO A 185 0.17 -5.37 19.89
N GLY A 186 1.48 -5.59 19.99
CA GLY A 186 2.38 -5.86 18.87
C GLY A 186 2.98 -4.62 18.18
N ALA A 187 2.44 -3.42 18.40
CA ALA A 187 3.04 -2.20 17.84
C ALA A 187 4.44 -1.92 18.42
N ILE A 188 5.33 -1.32 17.63
CA ILE A 188 6.67 -0.92 18.10
C ILE A 188 6.64 0.58 18.43
N VAL A 189 7.16 0.93 19.61
CA VAL A 189 7.28 2.30 20.07
C VAL A 189 8.72 2.65 20.39
N ARG A 190 9.12 3.89 20.10
CA ARG A 190 10.41 4.45 20.52
C ARG A 190 10.23 5.36 21.73
N LEU A 191 11.03 5.12 22.75
CA LEU A 191 11.07 5.84 24.01
C LEU A 191 11.94 7.11 23.92
N GLY A 192 11.88 7.93 24.96
CA GLY A 192 12.65 9.17 25.05
C GLY A 192 14.17 9.00 25.28
N ASP A 193 14.63 7.77 25.50
CA ASP A 193 16.04 7.38 25.56
C ASP A 193 16.51 6.66 24.27
N GLY A 194 15.62 6.53 23.28
CA GLY A 194 15.90 5.89 21.99
C GLY A 194 15.60 4.40 21.93
N GLN A 195 15.23 3.74 23.05
CA GLN A 195 14.87 2.32 23.02
C GLN A 195 13.60 2.07 22.21
N GLU A 196 13.57 0.96 21.49
CA GLU A 196 12.39 0.49 20.76
C GLU A 196 11.83 -0.77 21.40
N LEU A 197 10.54 -0.74 21.74
CA LEU A 197 9.89 -1.80 22.50
C LEU A 197 8.53 -2.13 21.90
N LEU A 198 8.13 -3.40 22.04
CA LEU A 198 6.80 -3.87 21.68
C LEU A 198 5.76 -3.43 22.72
N VAL A 199 4.58 -3.06 22.24
CA VAL A 199 3.39 -2.88 23.08
C VAL A 199 2.85 -4.26 23.45
N LYS A 200 2.83 -4.57 24.74
CA LYS A 200 2.20 -5.76 25.31
C LYS A 200 0.68 -5.61 25.38
N SER A 201 0.22 -4.48 25.87
CA SER A 201 -1.22 -4.19 26.01
C SER A 201 -1.50 -2.69 26.01
N ALA A 202 -2.72 -2.32 25.64
CA ALA A 202 -3.18 -0.94 25.75
C ALA A 202 -4.65 -0.92 26.21
N GLN A 203 -4.96 -0.03 27.14
CA GLN A 203 -6.29 0.07 27.72
C GLN A 203 -6.67 1.53 27.95
N VAL A 204 -7.93 1.88 27.66
CA VAL A 204 -8.48 3.21 27.95
C VAL A 204 -8.99 3.22 29.39
N VAL A 205 -8.53 4.19 30.18
CA VAL A 205 -8.91 4.40 31.58
C VAL A 205 -9.34 5.86 31.74
N GLY A 206 -10.66 6.09 31.78
CA GLY A 206 -11.22 7.44 31.80
C GLY A 206 -10.78 8.27 30.59
N THR A 207 -10.13 9.41 30.84
CA THR A 207 -9.60 10.32 29.80
C THR A 207 -8.18 10.00 29.35
N SER A 208 -7.56 8.97 29.94
CA SER A 208 -6.20 8.52 29.64
C SER A 208 -6.18 7.13 29.01
N MET A 209 -5.12 6.82 28.30
CA MET A 209 -4.85 5.48 27.78
C MET A 209 -3.54 4.99 28.40
N ALA A 210 -3.58 3.83 29.06
CA ALA A 210 -2.40 3.15 29.57
C ALA A 210 -1.86 2.22 28.48
N VAL A 211 -0.59 2.33 28.14
CA VAL A 211 0.13 1.49 27.16
C VAL A 211 1.25 0.78 27.89
N PHE A 212 1.20 -0.54 27.96
CA PHE A 212 2.21 -1.38 28.59
C PHE A 212 3.10 -2.04 27.55
N LEU A 213 4.39 -2.11 27.81
CA LEU A 213 5.43 -2.58 26.90
C LEU A 213 6.02 -3.91 27.37
N GLU A 214 6.64 -4.64 26.44
CA GLU A 214 7.40 -5.86 26.71
C GLU A 214 8.80 -5.53 27.25
N SER A 215 8.86 -5.03 28.49
CA SER A 215 10.11 -4.64 29.15
C SER A 215 9.93 -4.63 30.69
N PRO A 216 11.04 -4.73 31.47
CA PRO A 216 11.02 -4.41 32.90
C PRO A 216 10.57 -2.97 33.20
N VAL A 217 10.37 -2.66 34.48
CA VAL A 217 9.98 -1.31 34.94
C VAL A 217 10.93 -0.25 34.36
N LEU A 218 10.34 0.81 33.80
CA LEU A 218 11.07 1.88 33.13
C LEU A 218 11.48 2.97 34.12
N ASN A 219 12.60 3.65 33.88
CA ASN A 219 13.03 4.80 34.67
C ASN A 219 12.25 6.06 34.24
N PRO A 220 11.36 6.63 35.09
CA PRO A 220 10.53 7.76 34.72
C PRO A 220 11.30 9.05 34.41
N ASP A 221 12.51 9.23 34.93
CA ASP A 221 13.35 10.39 34.63
C ASP A 221 13.97 10.30 33.24
N LEU A 222 14.19 9.08 32.73
CA LEU A 222 14.74 8.84 31.40
C LEU A 222 13.69 8.83 30.30
N VAL A 223 12.45 8.46 30.58
CA VAL A 223 11.45 8.25 29.50
C VAL A 223 10.11 8.93 29.73
N GLY A 224 9.83 9.40 30.95
CA GLY A 224 8.57 10.06 31.30
C GLY A 224 8.45 11.51 30.81
N TYR A 225 7.34 12.15 31.17
CA TYR A 225 7.08 13.55 30.87
C TYR A 225 8.27 14.47 31.24
N PRO A 226 8.64 15.45 30.39
CA PRO A 226 7.94 15.92 29.18
C PRO A 226 8.33 15.19 27.89
N LYS A 227 9.02 14.04 27.98
CA LYS A 227 9.36 13.25 26.79
C LYS A 227 8.09 12.73 26.11
N ARG A 228 8.29 12.26 24.88
CA ARG A 228 7.21 11.80 23.99
C ARG A 228 7.40 10.32 23.70
N LEU A 229 6.28 9.61 23.60
CA LEU A 229 6.25 8.25 23.09
C LEU A 229 6.03 8.32 21.58
N ARG A 230 6.90 7.68 20.80
CA ARG A 230 6.79 7.65 19.35
C ARG A 230 6.27 6.28 18.92
N PHE A 231 5.18 6.25 18.16
CA PHE A 231 4.82 5.06 17.42
C PHE A 231 5.78 4.94 16.23
N ILE A 232 6.41 3.78 16.08
CA ILE A 232 7.33 3.50 14.98
C ILE A 232 6.69 2.54 14.02
N ALA A 233 6.18 1.39 14.45
CA ALA A 233 5.64 0.35 13.56
C ALA A 233 4.30 -0.20 14.04
N PRO A 234 3.41 -0.61 13.11
CA PRO A 234 2.19 -1.33 13.47
C PRO A 234 2.53 -2.73 14.00
N ALA A 235 1.53 -3.39 14.59
CA ALA A 235 1.65 -4.80 14.93
C ALA A 235 1.93 -5.66 13.68
N PRO A 236 2.83 -6.65 13.76
CA PRO A 236 3.09 -7.60 12.67
C PRO A 236 1.85 -8.43 12.30
#